data_AF-A0A9P5NBV9-F1
#
_entry.id   AF-A0A9P5NBV9-F1
#
_cell.length_a   1.000
_cell.length_b   1.000
_cell.length_c   1.000
_cell.angle_alpha   90.00
_cell.angle_beta   90.00
_cell.angle_gamma   90.00
#
_symmetry.space_group_name_H-M   'P 1'
#
loop_
_entity.id
_entity.type
_entity.pdbx_description
1 polymer ?
#
loop_
_entity_poly.entity_id
_entity_poly.type
_entity_poly.pdbx_seq_one_letter_code
_entity_poly.pdbx_strand_id
1 'polypeptide(L)' 'KKPRKKWSSEETEMLVQGCQIHGVGNWKTILQDPNLQFHDRSAVDLKDRY' A
#
# COMPACT_ATOMS: atom_id res chain seq x y z
N LYS A 1 -17.13 14.53 7.60
CA LYS A 1 -16.75 13.14 7.25
C LYS A 1 -15.68 13.19 6.16
N LYS A 2 -14.43 12.77 6.44
CA LYS A 2 -13.43 12.61 5.36
C LYS A 2 -13.96 11.51 4.42
N PRO A 3 -14.07 11.75 3.10
CA PRO A 3 -14.47 10.70 2.17
C PRO A 3 -13.46 9.55 2.25
N ARG A 4 -13.94 8.31 2.34
CA ARG A 4 -13.06 7.14 2.26
C ARG A 4 -12.44 7.13 0.86
N LYS A 5 -11.13 7.40 0.76
CA LYS A 5 -10.37 7.24 -0.49
C LYS A 5 -10.46 5.77 -0.90
N LYS A 6 -11.17 5.50 -2.00
CA LYS A 6 -11.16 4.19 -2.64
C LYS A 6 -9.74 3.92 -3.12
N TRP A 7 -9.32 2.66 -3.07
CA TRP A 7 -8.06 2.24 -3.66
C TRP A 7 -8.13 2.43 -5.17
N SER A 8 -7.18 3.17 -5.72
CA SER A 8 -7.01 3.21 -7.16
C SER A 8 -6.41 1.89 -7.66
N SER A 9 -6.57 1.61 -8.96
CA SER A 9 -5.89 0.49 -9.60
C SER A 9 -4.38 0.61 -9.44
N GLU A 10 -3.83 1.83 -9.61
CA GLU A 10 -2.41 2.15 -9.40
C GLU A 10 -1.94 1.81 -7.98
N GLU A 11 -2.64 2.26 -6.94
CA GLU A 11 -2.29 1.92 -5.54
C GLU A 11 -2.35 0.40 -5.30
N THR A 12 -3.30 -0.29 -5.93
CA THR A 12 -3.42 -1.74 -5.82
C THR A 12 -2.25 -2.44 -6.51
N GLU A 13 -1.86 -1.97 -7.70
CA GLU A 13 -0.70 -2.48 -8.44
C GLU A 13 0.60 -2.27 -7.66
N MET A 14 0.79 -1.07 -7.10
CA MET A 14 1.92 -0.76 -6.21
C MET A 14 1.94 -1.66 -4.97
N LEU A 15 0.78 -1.95 -4.37
CA LEU A 15 0.69 -2.86 -3.24
C LEU A 15 1.12 -4.28 -3.64
N VAL A 16 0.64 -4.77 -4.79
CA VAL A 16 1.00 -6.10 -5.29
C VAL A 16 2.50 -6.16 -5.63
N GLN A 17 3.05 -5.15 -6.30
CA GLN A 17 4.49 -5.06 -6.57
C GLN A 17 5.32 -5.00 -5.29
N GLY A 18 4.91 -4.18 -4.33
CA GLY A 18 5.55 -4.12 -3.01
C GLY A 18 5.55 -5.47 -2.31
N CYS A 19 4.45 -6.21 -2.39
CA CYS A 19 4.39 -7.58 -1.86
C CYS A 19 5.30 -8.56 -2.59
N GLN A 20 5.49 -8.40 -3.90
CA GLN A 20 6.41 -9.24 -4.69
C GLN A 20 7.87 -8.94 -4.37
N ILE A 21 8.23 -7.66 -4.17
CA ILE A 21 9.61 -7.22 -3.92
C ILE A 21 10.03 -7.46 -2.46
N HIS A 22 9.20 -7.01 -1.51
CA HIS A 22 9.53 -7.03 -0.08
C HIS A 22 8.94 -8.24 0.66
N GLY A 23 7.98 -8.93 0.05
CA GLY A 23 7.24 -10.02 0.68
C GLY A 23 5.96 -9.54 1.40
N VAL A 24 4.92 -10.38 1.35
CA VAL A 24 3.65 -10.18 2.06
C VAL A 24 3.91 -10.12 3.57
N GLY A 25 3.33 -9.14 4.26
CA GLY A 25 3.53 -8.94 5.70
C GLY A 25 4.56 -7.85 6.04
N ASN A 26 5.45 -7.49 5.10
CA ASN A 26 6.41 -6.40 5.26
C ASN A 26 5.81 -5.02 4.94
N TRP A 27 4.61 -4.73 5.45
CA TRP A 27 3.84 -3.52 5.12
C TRP A 27 4.56 -2.22 5.45
N LYS A 28 5.34 -2.18 6.53
CA LYS A 28 6.18 -1.02 6.88
C LYS A 28 7.26 -0.79 5.82
N THR A 29 7.92 -1.86 5.38
CA THR A 29 8.97 -1.78 4.35
C THR A 29 8.37 -1.35 3.01
N ILE A 30 7.23 -1.92 2.63
CA ILE A 30 6.48 -1.54 1.43
C ILE A 30 6.06 -0.06 1.48
N LEU A 31 5.61 0.43 2.64
CA LEU A 31 5.23 1.83 2.81
C LEU A 31 6.43 2.79 2.82
N GLN A 32 7.60 2.31 3.26
CA GLN A 32 8.85 3.08 3.28
C GLN A 32 9.56 3.09 1.92
N ASP A 33 9.11 2.27 0.97
CA ASP A 33 9.73 2.19 -0.34
C ASP A 33 9.46 3.48 -1.15
N PRO A 34 10.50 4.22 -1.56
CA PRO A 34 10.32 5.46 -2.30
C PRO A 34 9.78 5.26 -3.73
N ASN A 35 9.81 4.04 -4.26
CA ASN A 35 9.21 3.70 -5.55
C ASN A 35 7.70 3.42 -5.43
N LEU A 36 7.17 3.28 -4.21
CA LEU A 36 5.76 2.99 -3.96
C LEU A 36 5.08 4.18 -3.26
N GLN A 37 4.00 4.69 -3.86
CA GLN A 37 3.36 5.91 -3.40
C GLN A 37 1.90 5.66 -3.03
N PHE A 38 1.65 5.57 -1.72
CA PHE A 38 0.33 5.23 -1.18
C PHE A 38 -0.31 6.46 -0.52
N HIS A 39 -0.77 7.45 -1.29
CA HIS A 39 -1.34 8.75 -0.85
C HIS A 39 -2.12 8.76 0.50
N ASP A 40 -1.39 8.91 1.62
CA ASP A 40 -1.86 8.88 3.01
C ASP A 40 -2.30 7.51 3.57
N ARG A 41 -1.81 6.41 3.02
CA ARG A 41 -2.02 5.07 3.58
C ARG A 41 -1.04 4.79 4.70
N SER A 42 -1.49 3.97 5.63
CA SER A 42 -0.65 3.41 6.68
C SER A 42 -0.39 1.93 6.40
N ALA A 43 0.62 1.37 7.06
CA ALA A 43 0.90 -0.07 7.00
C ALA A 43 -0.33 -0.93 7.38
N VAL A 44 -1.23 -0.38 8.19
CA VAL A 44 -2.50 -1.04 8.54
C VAL A 44 -3.46 -1.04 7.36
N ASP A 45 -3.57 0.06 6.61
CA ASP A 45 -4.39 0.12 5.40
C ASP A 45 -3.91 -0.87 4.33
N LEU A 46 -2.59 -1.01 4.16
CA LEU A 46 -2.00 -1.98 3.22
C LEU A 46 -2.37 -3.41 3.62
N LYS A 47 -2.27 -3.73 4.92
CA LYS A 47 -2.68 -5.04 5.45
C LYS A 47 -4.18 -5.30 5.29
N ASP A 48 -5.03 -4.29 5.50
CA ASP A 48 -6.49 -4.43 5.37
C ASP A 48 -6.92 -4.61 3.91
N ARG A 49 -6.11 -4.10 2.97
CA ARG A 49 -6.38 -4.18 1.55
C ARG A 49 -5.95 -5.50 0.90
N TYR A 50 -4.84 -6.08 1.35
CA TYR A 50 -4.23 -7.31 0.83
C TYR A 50 -4.93 -8.56 1.39
#